data_AF-L8TL22-F1
#
_entry.id   AF-L8TL22-F1
#
_cell.length_a   1.000
_cell.length_b   1.000
_cell.length_c   1.000
_cell.angle_alpha   90.00
_cell.angle_beta   90.00
_cell.angle_gamma   90.00
#
_symmetry.space_group_name_H-M   'P 1'
#
loop_
_entity.id
_entity.type
_entity.pdbx_description
1 polymer ?
#
loop_
_entity_poly.entity_id
_entity_poly.type
_entity_poly.pdbx_seq_one_letter_code
_entity_poly.pdbx_strand_id
1 'polypeptide(L)'
;MYDGDVREVCDAVHAAGGQVYIDGANLNALVGLAQPGKFGGDVSHLNLHKTFCIPHGGGGPGVGPVAAKAHLAPFMPGNAATWTEGNDVPISASKFGSAGVLPISWAYVKLMGG
;
A
#
# COMPACT_ATOMS: atom_id res chain seq x y z
N MET A 1 -14.04 2.74 -16.31
CA MET A 1 -14.58 1.38 -16.51
C MET A 1 -13.98 0.51 -15.41
N TYR A 2 -14.79 -0.22 -14.65
CA TYR A 2 -14.29 -1.22 -13.70
C TYR A 2 -14.28 -2.57 -14.42
N ASP A 3 -13.25 -3.38 -14.17
CA ASP A 3 -13.17 -4.73 -14.70
C ASP A 3 -14.16 -5.65 -13.96
N GLY A 4 -15.03 -6.33 -14.69
CA GLY A 4 -16.01 -7.27 -14.11
C GLY A 4 -15.36 -8.54 -13.58
N ASP A 5 -14.19 -8.88 -14.11
CA ASP A 5 -13.59 -10.21 -14.05
C ASP A 5 -12.36 -10.22 -13.13
N VAL A 6 -12.12 -9.13 -12.38
CA VAL A 6 -10.91 -8.94 -11.55
C VAL A 6 -10.69 -10.10 -10.57
N ARG A 7 -11.77 -10.70 -10.05
CA ARG A 7 -11.68 -11.86 -9.15
C ARG A 7 -11.20 -13.10 -9.88
N GLU A 8 -11.74 -13.36 -11.07
CA GLU A 8 -11.37 -14.53 -11.88
C GLU A 8 -9.91 -14.43 -12.32
N VAL A 9 -9.42 -13.23 -12.65
CA VAL A 9 -8.00 -12.99 -12.94
C VAL A 9 -7.14 -13.28 -11.71
N CYS A 10 -7.53 -12.80 -10.52
CA CYS A 10 -6.79 -13.09 -9.30
C CYS A 10 -6.76 -14.60 -8.99
N ASP A 11 -7.91 -15.27 -9.11
CA ASP A 11 -8.05 -16.70 -8.86
C ASP A 11 -7.19 -17.52 -9.84
N ALA A 12 -7.15 -17.12 -11.12
CA ALA A 12 -6.30 -17.77 -12.13
C ALA A 12 -4.80 -17.62 -11.81
N VAL A 13 -4.37 -16.43 -11.36
CA VAL A 13 -2.98 -16.20 -10.90
C VAL A 13 -2.66 -17.06 -9.68
N HIS A 14 -3.55 -17.13 -8.70
CA HIS A 14 -3.36 -17.96 -7.50
C HIS A 14 -3.35 -19.45 -7.83
N ALA A 15 -4.21 -19.91 -8.73
CA ALA A 15 -4.23 -21.31 -9.19
C ALA A 15 -2.92 -21.72 -9.89
N ALA A 16 -2.23 -20.76 -10.52
CA ALA A 16 -0.90 -20.96 -11.10
C ALA A 16 0.25 -20.83 -10.08
N GLY A 17 -0.05 -20.61 -8.78
CA GLY A 17 0.94 -20.42 -7.72
C GLY A 17 1.50 -19.00 -7.61
N GLY A 18 0.89 -18.03 -8.30
CA GLY A 18 1.31 -16.63 -8.29
C GLY A 18 0.81 -15.84 -7.07
N GLN A 19 1.20 -14.57 -7.01
CA GLN A 19 0.74 -13.57 -6.05
C GLN A 19 0.24 -12.34 -6.81
N VAL A 20 -0.78 -11.66 -6.28
CA VAL A 20 -1.42 -10.54 -6.94
C VAL A 20 -1.02 -9.22 -6.28
N TYR A 21 -0.26 -8.42 -7.01
CA TYR A 21 -0.04 -7.02 -6.67
C TYR A 21 -1.11 -6.14 -7.32
N ILE A 22 -1.76 -5.30 -6.51
CA ILE A 22 -2.72 -4.31 -7.00
C ILE A 22 -2.18 -2.91 -6.74
N ASP A 23 -1.97 -2.14 -7.81
CA ASP A 23 -1.54 -0.74 -7.69
C ASP A 23 -2.64 0.09 -7.03
N GLY A 24 -2.34 0.69 -5.86
CA GLY A 24 -3.28 1.51 -5.10
C GLY A 24 -3.31 2.99 -5.47
N ALA A 25 -2.63 3.43 -6.54
CA ALA A 25 -2.66 4.82 -6.98
C ALA A 25 -4.07 5.33 -7.30
N ASN A 26 -4.97 4.43 -7.73
CA ASN A 26 -6.36 4.73 -8.07
C ASN A 26 -7.34 4.44 -6.91
N LEU A 27 -6.85 4.28 -5.67
CA LEU A 27 -7.71 3.98 -4.51
C LEU A 27 -8.78 5.03 -4.22
N ASN A 28 -8.62 6.27 -4.69
CA ASN A 28 -9.66 7.28 -4.52
C ASN A 28 -11.02 6.85 -5.10
N ALA A 29 -11.01 5.99 -6.13
CA ALA A 29 -12.23 5.43 -6.72
C ALA A 29 -12.79 4.21 -5.98
N LEU A 30 -12.11 3.74 -4.92
CA LEU A 30 -12.43 2.53 -4.17
C LEU A 30 -12.69 2.79 -2.68
N VAL A 31 -12.14 3.86 -2.09
CA VAL A 31 -12.34 4.21 -0.67
C VAL A 31 -13.84 4.25 -0.36
N GLY A 32 -14.26 3.47 0.64
CA GLY A 32 -15.65 3.34 1.07
C GLY A 32 -16.52 2.39 0.23
N LEU A 33 -16.04 1.91 -0.92
CA LEU A 33 -16.82 1.09 -1.87
C LEU A 33 -16.28 -0.33 -2.02
N ALA A 34 -14.96 -0.50 -2.10
CA ALA A 34 -14.32 -1.80 -2.33
C ALA A 34 -12.94 -1.87 -1.67
N GLN A 35 -12.49 -3.07 -1.35
CA GLN A 35 -11.21 -3.32 -0.66
C GLN A 35 -10.38 -4.31 -1.47
N PRO A 36 -9.19 -3.93 -1.99
CA PRO A 36 -8.33 -4.81 -2.80
C PRO A 36 -8.12 -6.22 -2.24
N GLY A 37 -7.88 -6.32 -0.93
CA GLY A 37 -7.72 -7.61 -0.26
C GLY A 37 -8.94 -8.53 -0.31
N LYS A 38 -10.16 -7.99 -0.51
CA LYS A 38 -11.41 -8.77 -0.62
C LYS A 38 -11.70 -9.31 -2.01
N PHE A 39 -11.00 -8.84 -3.03
CA PHE A 39 -11.20 -9.28 -4.41
C PHE A 39 -9.95 -9.90 -5.04
N GLY A 40 -8.99 -10.30 -4.21
CA GLY A 40 -7.87 -11.15 -4.62
C GLY A 40 -6.48 -10.54 -4.43
N GLY A 41 -6.36 -9.23 -4.17
CA GLY A 41 -5.05 -8.60 -3.97
C GLY A 41 -4.32 -9.12 -2.74
N ASP A 42 -3.03 -9.46 -2.89
CA ASP A 42 -2.16 -9.90 -1.80
C ASP A 42 -1.34 -8.75 -1.22
N VAL A 43 -0.96 -7.80 -2.08
CA VAL A 43 -0.13 -6.64 -1.69
C VAL A 43 -0.47 -5.42 -2.55
N SER A 44 -0.46 -4.24 -1.92
CA SER A 44 -0.69 -2.95 -2.59
C SER A 44 0.14 -1.86 -1.93
N HIS A 45 0.72 -0.98 -2.74
CA HIS A 45 1.17 0.32 -2.26
C HIS A 45 0.02 1.33 -2.28
N LEU A 46 0.04 2.32 -1.41
CA LEU A 46 -0.90 3.45 -1.40
C LEU A 46 -0.16 4.74 -1.77
N ASN A 47 -0.71 5.62 -2.60
CA ASN A 47 -0.13 6.96 -2.80
C ASN A 47 -0.76 7.96 -1.82
N LEU A 48 -0.13 8.18 -0.67
CA LEU A 48 -0.64 9.14 0.31
C LEU A 48 -0.65 10.59 -0.22
N HIS A 49 0.26 10.89 -1.16
CA HIS A 49 0.37 12.19 -1.84
C HIS A 49 -0.59 12.36 -3.02
N LYS A 50 -1.43 11.36 -3.31
CA LYS A 50 -2.55 11.47 -4.25
C LYS A 50 -3.88 11.36 -3.50
N THR A 51 -4.16 10.17 -2.99
CA THR A 51 -5.47 9.81 -2.41
C THR A 51 -5.67 10.34 -0.99
N PHE A 52 -4.59 10.55 -0.23
CA PHE A 52 -4.67 10.87 1.21
C PHE A 52 -3.99 12.21 1.56
N CYS A 53 -4.12 13.18 0.66
CA CYS A 53 -3.91 14.61 0.89
C CYS A 53 -2.51 15.11 1.25
N ILE A 54 -1.45 14.27 1.24
CA ILE A 54 -0.08 14.81 1.32
C ILE A 54 0.15 15.71 0.08
N PRO A 55 0.66 16.96 0.23
CA PRO A 55 0.80 17.89 -0.89
C PRO A 55 1.85 17.41 -1.90
N HIS A 56 1.62 17.68 -3.19
CA HIS A 56 2.50 17.28 -4.29
C HIS A 56 3.83 18.06 -4.32
N GLY A 57 3.87 19.28 -3.76
CA GLY A 57 5.10 20.05 -3.52
C GLY A 57 6.01 20.33 -4.73
N GLY A 58 5.49 20.28 -5.96
CA GLY A 58 6.29 20.48 -7.18
C GLY A 58 7.18 19.28 -7.56
N GLY A 59 6.93 18.10 -6.98
CA GLY A 59 7.72 16.87 -7.21
C GLY A 59 7.97 16.02 -5.96
N GLY A 60 7.51 16.45 -4.79
CA GLY A 60 7.62 15.73 -3.52
C GLY A 60 7.39 16.65 -2.31
N PRO A 61 7.22 16.09 -1.10
CA PRO A 61 7.45 14.70 -0.74
C PRO A 61 6.28 13.76 -1.01
N GLY A 62 6.58 12.47 -1.18
CA GLY A 62 5.58 11.40 -1.31
C GLY A 62 5.84 10.27 -0.32
N VAL A 63 4.76 9.69 0.23
CA VAL A 63 4.85 8.46 1.05
C VAL A 63 4.00 7.37 0.41
N GLY A 64 4.59 6.17 0.33
CA GLY A 64 4.03 4.99 -0.34
C GLY A 64 3.96 3.76 0.57
N PRO A 65 3.11 3.74 1.62
CA PRO A 65 3.03 2.57 2.48
C PRO A 65 2.53 1.36 1.70
N VAL A 66 3.07 0.18 2.04
CA VAL A 66 2.66 -1.09 1.45
C VAL A 66 1.81 -1.84 2.47
N ALA A 67 0.60 -2.21 2.07
CA ALA A 67 -0.27 -3.11 2.81
C ALA A 67 -0.20 -4.49 2.15
N ALA A 68 -0.01 -5.53 2.95
CA ALA A 68 0.09 -6.90 2.47
C ALA A 68 -0.73 -7.86 3.34
N LYS A 69 -1.16 -8.99 2.77
CA LYS A 69 -1.80 -10.08 3.52
C LYS A 69 -0.82 -10.72 4.51
N ALA A 70 -1.38 -11.38 5.52
CA ALA A 70 -0.62 -11.92 6.66
C ALA A 70 0.50 -12.88 6.26
N HIS A 71 0.33 -13.69 5.20
CA HIS A 71 1.37 -14.61 4.73
C HIS A 71 2.60 -13.90 4.15
N LEU A 72 2.47 -12.63 3.77
CA LEU A 72 3.58 -11.80 3.30
C LEU A 72 4.28 -11.02 4.42
N ALA A 73 3.70 -10.97 5.63
CA ALA A 73 4.24 -10.21 6.75
C ALA A 73 5.72 -10.52 7.09
N PRO A 74 6.20 -11.79 7.03
CA PRO A 74 7.60 -12.11 7.30
C PRO A 74 8.60 -11.55 6.28
N PHE A 75 8.13 -11.05 5.13
CA PHE A 75 8.96 -10.51 4.05
C PHE A 75 8.86 -8.99 3.91
N MET A 76 8.14 -8.33 4.83
CA MET A 76 7.97 -6.87 4.78
C MET A 76 9.29 -6.17 5.12
N PRO A 77 9.55 -4.96 4.56
CA PRO A 77 10.79 -4.24 4.84
C PRO A 77 11.00 -3.94 6.33
N GLY A 78 12.23 -4.13 6.78
CA GLY A 78 12.67 -3.89 8.15
C GLY A 78 13.24 -2.49 8.38
N ASN A 79 13.99 -2.34 9.47
CA ASN A 79 14.56 -1.06 9.91
C ASN A 79 16.06 -0.97 9.61
N ALA A 80 16.46 0.02 8.80
CA ALA A 80 17.86 0.27 8.45
C ALA A 80 18.79 0.45 9.66
N ALA A 81 18.29 0.97 10.78
CA ALA A 81 19.10 1.17 11.98
C ALA A 81 19.48 -0.11 12.73
N THR A 82 18.79 -1.23 12.49
CA THR A 82 18.96 -2.48 13.24
C THR A 82 19.20 -3.70 12.37
N TRP A 83 19.11 -3.57 11.04
CA TRP A 83 19.21 -4.69 10.12
C TRP A 83 20.66 -5.14 9.93
N THR A 84 20.87 -6.45 9.96
CA THR A 84 22.18 -7.08 9.78
C THR A 84 22.13 -8.21 8.74
N GLU A 85 21.06 -8.99 8.72
CA GLU A 85 20.78 -10.08 7.79
C GLU A 85 19.29 -10.46 7.88
N GLY A 86 18.79 -11.26 6.93
CA GLY A 86 17.39 -11.73 6.91
C GLY A 86 16.57 -11.22 5.73
N ASN A 87 15.28 -11.56 5.71
CA ASN A 87 14.37 -11.27 4.59
C ASN A 87 13.70 -9.89 4.68
N ASP A 88 13.80 -9.20 5.82
CA ASP A 88 13.22 -7.88 6.08
C ASP A 88 14.16 -6.74 5.65
N VAL A 89 14.69 -6.84 4.43
CA VAL A 89 15.68 -5.87 3.92
C VAL A 89 15.09 -4.44 3.94
N PRO A 90 15.76 -3.47 4.58
CA PRO A 90 15.29 -2.09 4.63
C PRO A 90 15.32 -1.45 3.25
N ILE A 91 14.22 -0.78 2.89
CA ILE A 91 14.09 -0.05 1.61
C ILE A 91 14.18 1.48 1.78
N SER A 92 14.34 1.95 3.00
CA SER A 92 14.38 3.38 3.36
C SER A 92 15.39 3.59 4.48
N ALA A 93 16.04 4.75 4.49
CA ALA A 93 17.06 5.10 5.49
C ALA A 93 16.50 5.19 6.92
N SER A 94 15.20 5.40 7.07
CA SER A 94 14.48 5.37 8.35
C SER A 94 13.34 4.36 8.29
N LYS A 95 12.98 3.79 9.46
CA LYS A 95 11.93 2.77 9.58
C LYS A 95 10.59 3.15 8.95
N PHE A 96 10.22 4.43 9.00
CA PHE A 96 8.92 4.93 8.54
C PHE A 96 9.02 5.95 7.40
N GLY A 97 10.19 6.04 6.75
CA GLY A 97 10.44 7.03 5.71
C GLY A 97 10.22 8.46 6.20
N SER A 98 9.49 9.27 5.41
CA SER A 98 9.13 10.65 5.75
C SER A 98 7.99 10.72 6.77
N ALA A 99 8.23 10.24 7.99
CA ALA A 99 7.21 10.15 9.04
C ALA A 99 6.54 11.49 9.40
N GLY A 100 7.25 12.63 9.23
CA GLY A 100 6.75 13.96 9.57
C GLY A 100 5.52 14.42 8.77
N VAL A 101 5.25 13.83 7.60
CA VAL A 101 4.07 14.17 6.78
C VAL A 101 2.89 13.21 6.96
N LEU A 102 3.07 12.10 7.68
CA LEU A 102 1.99 11.14 7.96
C LEU A 102 0.78 11.73 8.71
N PRO A 103 0.93 12.73 9.61
CA PRO A 103 -0.23 13.35 10.26
C PRO A 103 -1.25 13.97 9.30
N ILE A 104 -0.85 14.35 8.08
CA ILE A 104 -1.75 14.91 7.06
C ILE A 104 -2.77 13.85 6.64
N SER A 105 -2.30 12.67 6.25
CA SER A 105 -3.18 11.56 5.86
C SER A 105 -4.00 11.03 7.03
N TRP A 106 -3.42 11.00 8.23
CA TRP A 106 -4.16 10.62 9.45
C TRP A 106 -5.33 11.58 9.73
N ALA A 107 -5.09 12.89 9.66
CA ALA A 107 -6.11 13.90 9.90
C ALA A 107 -7.22 13.81 8.85
N TYR A 108 -6.88 13.63 7.58
CA TYR A 108 -7.85 13.41 6.51
C TYR A 108 -8.78 12.22 6.81
N VAL A 109 -8.22 11.06 7.14
CA VAL A 109 -9.01 9.86 7.46
C VAL A 109 -9.94 10.13 8.66
N LYS A 110 -9.43 10.73 9.73
CA LYS A 110 -10.23 10.98 10.94
C LYS A 110 -11.34 11.99 10.75
N LEU A 111 -11.12 13.04 9.95
CA LEU A 111 -12.12 14.07 9.69
C LEU A 111 -13.21 13.59 8.72
N MET A 112 -12.87 12.68 7.79
CA MET A 112 -13.81 12.16 6.79
C MET A 112 -14.61 10.94 7.26
N GLY A 113 -14.47 10.54 8.53
CA GLY A 113 -15.26 9.45 9.13
C GLY A 113 -14.64 8.06 8.99
N GLY A 114 -13.31 7.97 8.92
CA GLY A 114 -12.54 6.71 8.94
C GLY A 114 -11.87 6.39 10.28
#